data_AF-A0A3B8PN79-F1
#
_entry.id   AF-A0A3B8PN79-F1
#
_cell.length_a   1.000
_cell.length_b   1.000
_cell.length_c   1.000
_cell.angle_alpha   90.00
_cell.angle_beta   90.00
_cell.angle_gamma   90.00
#
_symmetry.space_group_name_H-M   'P 1'
#
loop_
_entity.id
_entity.type
_entity.pdbx_description
1 polymer ?
#
loop_
_entity_poly.entity_id
_entity_poly.type
_entity_poly.pdbx_seq_one_letter_code
_entity_poly.pdbx_strand_id
1 'polypeptide(L)'
;MLVVLAWLSVSAVSSAGDAPVFGQQVLFRSGTEKTHTFRIPAVLTTHKGTILVLCEARRENGRDHGNIDLVMKRSDDGGSHWGPMRVLFDDRSHTIGNPCLVTD
;
A
#
# COMPACT_ATOMS: atom_id res chain seq x y z
N MET A 1 -46.20 48.07 -11.16
CA MET A 1 -44.88 47.54 -10.74
C MET A 1 -44.93 46.04 -10.96
N LEU A 2 -44.36 45.56 -12.07
CA LEU A 2 -44.48 44.16 -12.51
C LEU A 2 -43.27 43.39 -11.96
N VAL A 3 -43.49 42.39 -11.10
CA VAL A 3 -42.42 41.52 -10.58
C VAL A 3 -42.37 40.27 -11.45
N VAL A 4 -41.27 40.09 -12.18
CA VAL A 4 -40.99 38.89 -12.96
C VAL A 4 -40.26 37.90 -12.05
N LEU A 5 -40.91 36.79 -11.70
CA LEU A 5 -40.28 35.67 -11.01
C LEU A 5 -39.55 34.80 -12.05
N ALA A 6 -38.22 34.93 -12.09
CA ALA A 6 -37.37 34.06 -12.90
C ALA A 6 -37.22 32.70 -12.20
N TRP A 7 -37.65 31.64 -12.85
CA TRP A 7 -37.42 30.27 -12.42
C TRP A 7 -35.98 29.88 -12.78
N LEU A 8 -35.10 29.75 -11.80
CA LEU A 8 -33.81 29.10 -12.01
C LEU A 8 -34.01 27.58 -12.05
N SER A 9 -33.91 27.00 -13.24
CA SER A 9 -33.74 25.57 -13.40
C SER A 9 -32.38 25.16 -12.86
N VAL A 10 -32.36 24.44 -11.73
CA VAL A 10 -31.16 23.74 -11.26
C VAL A 10 -30.99 22.50 -12.13
N SER A 11 -30.06 22.54 -13.07
CA SER A 11 -29.63 21.33 -13.79
C SER A 11 -28.86 20.45 -12.81
N ALA A 12 -29.36 19.24 -12.56
CA ALA A 12 -28.58 18.22 -11.87
C ALA A 12 -27.35 17.91 -12.73
N VAL A 13 -26.15 18.23 -12.23
CA VAL A 13 -24.91 17.69 -12.79
C VAL A 13 -24.94 16.19 -12.50
N SER A 14 -25.26 15.42 -13.52
CA SER A 14 -25.05 13.97 -13.49
C SER A 14 -23.54 13.77 -13.44
N SER A 15 -22.99 13.37 -12.29
CA SER A 15 -21.60 12.92 -12.27
C SER A 15 -21.55 11.65 -13.11
N ALA A 16 -20.98 11.74 -14.31
CA ALA A 16 -20.50 10.56 -15.00
C ALA A 16 -19.69 9.76 -13.97
N GLY A 17 -20.12 8.54 -13.65
CA GLY A 17 -19.46 7.73 -12.63
C GLY A 17 -17.98 7.70 -12.93
N ASP A 18 -17.16 8.13 -11.97
CA ASP A 18 -15.72 8.24 -12.17
C ASP A 18 -15.19 6.95 -12.79
N ALA A 19 -14.50 7.10 -13.92
CA ALA A 19 -13.80 5.98 -14.52
C ALA A 19 -12.89 5.36 -13.46
N PRO A 20 -12.72 4.02 -13.42
CA PRO A 20 -11.85 3.39 -12.44
C PRO A 20 -10.48 4.07 -12.44
N VAL A 21 -10.14 4.74 -11.33
CA VAL A 21 -8.85 5.40 -11.19
C VAL A 21 -7.83 4.31 -10.87
N PHE A 22 -6.98 3.98 -11.86
CA PHE A 22 -5.86 3.07 -11.65
C PHE A 22 -4.64 3.86 -11.17
N GLY A 23 -4.23 3.62 -9.92
CA GLY A 23 -3.01 4.17 -9.34
C GLY A 23 -1.94 3.10 -9.15
N GLN A 24 -0.68 3.41 -9.48
CA GLN A 24 0.47 2.53 -9.22
C GLN A 24 1.58 3.28 -8.51
N GLN A 25 2.14 2.67 -7.47
CA GLN A 25 3.27 3.20 -6.70
C GLN A 25 4.28 2.10 -6.40
N VAL A 26 5.58 2.44 -6.40
CA VAL A 26 6.65 1.51 -5.98
C VAL A 26 6.85 1.66 -4.48
N LEU A 27 6.42 0.67 -3.70
CA LEU A 27 6.56 0.71 -2.23
C LEU A 27 7.95 0.27 -1.77
N PHE A 28 8.50 -0.76 -2.38
CA PHE A 28 9.80 -1.33 -2.04
C PHE A 28 10.68 -1.36 -3.29
N ARG A 29 11.78 -0.60 -3.27
CA ARG A 29 12.71 -0.50 -4.40
C ARG A 29 13.99 -1.25 -4.09
N SER A 30 14.35 -2.23 -4.92
CA SER A 30 15.63 -2.95 -4.80
C SER A 30 16.82 -1.98 -4.73
N GLY A 31 17.81 -2.30 -3.89
CA GLY A 31 18.98 -1.45 -3.64
C GLY A 31 18.73 -0.28 -2.71
N THR A 32 17.53 -0.16 -2.13
CA THR A 32 17.21 0.88 -1.13
C THR A 32 16.99 0.26 0.25
N GLU A 33 16.93 1.11 1.29
CA GLU A 33 16.61 0.68 2.67
C GLU A 33 17.49 -0.47 3.19
N LYS A 34 18.76 -0.51 2.74
CA LYS A 34 19.76 -1.55 3.04
C LYS A 34 19.32 -2.95 2.61
N THR A 35 18.64 -3.05 1.47
CA THR A 35 18.13 -4.31 0.96
C THR A 35 18.47 -4.46 -0.52
N HIS A 36 19.13 -5.57 -0.88
CA HIS A 36 19.41 -5.88 -2.27
C HIS A 36 18.12 -6.14 -3.06
N THR A 37 17.22 -6.99 -2.57
CA THR A 37 15.97 -7.33 -3.27
C THR A 37 14.80 -7.51 -2.31
N PHE A 38 13.63 -7.02 -2.71
CA PHE A 38 12.36 -7.31 -2.03
C PHE A 38 11.55 -8.34 -2.81
N ARG A 39 11.01 -9.36 -2.13
CA ARG A 39 10.19 -10.43 -2.76
C ARG A 39 9.06 -10.90 -1.85
N ILE A 40 8.17 -11.71 -2.42
CA ILE A 40 7.06 -12.39 -1.72
C ILE A 40 6.16 -11.39 -0.97
N PRO A 41 5.50 -10.47 -1.71
CA PRO A 41 4.63 -9.49 -1.09
C PRO A 41 3.36 -10.15 -0.57
N ALA A 42 2.90 -9.69 0.59
CA ALA A 42 1.60 -10.02 1.15
C ALA A 42 0.91 -8.73 1.62
N VAL A 43 -0.39 -8.61 1.35
CA VAL A 43 -1.17 -7.40 1.61
C VAL A 43 -2.45 -7.75 2.38
N LEU A 44 -2.81 -6.90 3.33
CA LEU A 44 -4.07 -7.00 4.07
C LEU A 44 -4.62 -5.61 4.39
N THR A 45 -5.93 -5.47 4.26
CA THR A 45 -6.67 -4.32 4.77
C THR A 45 -7.33 -4.70 6.09
N THR A 46 -7.05 -3.95 7.15
CA THR A 46 -7.65 -4.16 8.47
C THR A 46 -9.11 -3.68 8.51
N HIS A 47 -9.87 -4.06 9.54
CA HIS A 47 -11.24 -3.58 9.79
C HIS A 47 -11.36 -2.05 9.88
N LYS A 48 -10.27 -1.33 10.18
CA LYS A 48 -10.23 0.14 10.23
C LYS A 48 -9.90 0.80 8.89
N GLY A 49 -9.74 0.04 7.82
CA GLY A 49 -9.34 0.55 6.50
C GLY A 49 -7.83 0.78 6.34
N THR A 50 -7.01 0.60 7.39
CA THR A 50 -5.55 0.61 7.24
C THR A 50 -5.10 -0.52 6.32
N ILE A 51 -4.20 -0.21 5.38
CA ILE A 51 -3.54 -1.19 4.51
C ILE A 51 -2.14 -1.50 5.04
N LEU A 52 -1.82 -2.78 5.17
CA LEU A 52 -0.50 -3.30 5.52
C LEU A 52 0.06 -4.07 4.32
N VAL A 53 1.29 -3.75 3.92
CA VAL A 53 2.03 -4.52 2.92
C VAL A 53 3.33 -5.02 3.55
N LEU A 54 3.49 -6.34 3.59
CA LEU A 54 4.70 -7.01 4.05
C LEU A 54 5.43 -7.62 2.87
N CYS A 55 6.74 -7.75 2.98
CA CYS A 55 7.54 -8.53 2.05
C CYS A 55 8.84 -9.00 2.71
N GLU A 56 9.54 -9.90 2.04
CA GLU A 56 10.92 -10.26 2.37
C GLU A 56 11.86 -9.13 1.98
N ALA A 57 12.71 -8.69 2.90
CA ALA A 57 13.87 -7.88 2.63
C ALA A 57 15.12 -8.78 2.56
N ARG A 58 15.51 -9.17 1.34
CA ARG A 58 16.68 -10.00 1.10
C ARG A 58 17.92 -9.13 1.05
N ARG A 59 18.74 -9.21 2.09
CA ARG A 59 19.75 -8.19 2.39
C ARG A 59 20.88 -8.17 1.36
N GLU A 60 21.42 -9.32 0.98
CA GLU A 60 22.63 -9.40 0.16
C GLU A 60 22.39 -9.73 -1.31
N ASN A 61 21.36 -10.53 -1.63
CA ASN A 61 21.11 -11.00 -3.00
C ASN A 61 19.63 -11.46 -3.20
N GLY A 62 19.29 -11.90 -4.41
CA GLY A 62 17.94 -12.34 -4.77
C GLY A 62 17.60 -13.82 -4.48
N ARG A 63 18.45 -14.58 -3.79
CA ARG A 63 18.23 -16.01 -3.48
C ARG A 63 17.19 -16.20 -2.38
N ASP A 64 16.62 -17.40 -2.28
CA ASP A 64 15.55 -17.74 -1.33
C ASP A 64 16.07 -18.17 0.07
N HIS A 65 17.34 -17.90 0.39
CA HIS A 65 17.96 -18.24 1.69
C HIS A 65 19.03 -17.21 2.08
N GLY A 66 19.47 -17.27 3.33
CA GLY A 66 20.41 -16.33 3.94
C GLY A 66 19.71 -15.31 4.81
N ASN A 67 20.30 -14.12 4.96
CA ASN A 67 19.77 -13.01 5.73
C ASN A 67 18.56 -12.38 5.01
N ILE A 68 17.38 -12.85 5.41
CA ILE A 68 16.10 -12.43 4.86
C ILE A 68 15.22 -12.01 6.03
N ASP A 69 14.91 -10.73 6.06
CA ASP A 69 14.08 -10.14 7.10
C ASP A 69 12.63 -9.99 6.64
N LEU A 70 11.71 -9.97 7.60
CA LEU A 70 10.33 -9.59 7.35
C LEU A 70 10.16 -8.08 7.57
N VAL A 71 9.73 -7.37 6.54
CA VAL A 71 9.52 -5.91 6.58
C VAL A 71 8.09 -5.53 6.21
N MET A 72 7.68 -4.31 6.58
CA MET A 72 6.32 -3.81 6.40
C MET A 72 6.28 -2.31 6.09
N LYS A 73 5.34 -1.91 5.23
CA LYS A 73 4.86 -0.52 5.09
C LYS A 73 3.35 -0.48 5.35
N ARG A 74 2.91 0.67 5.88
CA ARG A 74 1.53 0.92 6.30
C ARG A 74 0.98 2.16 5.60
N SER A 75 -0.27 2.10 5.19
CA SER A 75 -1.06 3.26 4.79
C SER A 75 -2.32 3.36 5.66
N ASP A 76 -2.61 4.58 6.11
CA ASP A 76 -3.80 4.90 6.91
C ASP A 76 -4.87 5.64 6.09
N ASP A 77 -4.63 5.83 4.78
CA ASP A 77 -5.45 6.64 3.88
C ASP A 77 -5.77 5.93 2.55
N GLY A 78 -5.99 4.62 2.62
CA GLY A 78 -6.41 3.82 1.48
C GLY A 78 -5.33 3.61 0.41
N GLY A 79 -4.06 3.75 0.77
CA GLY A 79 -2.92 3.54 -0.12
C GLY A 79 -2.42 4.81 -0.82
N SER A 80 -2.94 5.98 -0.46
CA SER A 80 -2.51 7.26 -1.05
C SER A 80 -1.11 7.66 -0.60
N HIS A 81 -0.84 7.54 0.71
CA HIS A 81 0.46 7.75 1.32
C HIS A 81 0.90 6.52 2.12
N TRP A 82 2.22 6.34 2.20
CA TRP A 82 2.84 5.21 2.90
C TRP A 82 3.83 5.69 3.94
N GLY A 83 3.74 5.13 5.14
CA GLY A 83 4.73 5.33 6.19
C GLY A 83 6.10 4.71 5.84
N PRO A 84 7.14 5.02 6.64
CA PRO A 84 8.46 4.44 6.45
C PRO A 84 8.43 2.91 6.62
N MET A 85 9.40 2.22 5.99
CA MET A 85 9.56 0.78 6.19
C MET A 85 9.88 0.47 7.65
N ARG A 86 9.27 -0.59 8.17
CA ARG A 86 9.55 -1.15 9.49
C ARG A 86 10.05 -2.59 9.33
N VAL A 87 11.07 -2.95 10.10
CA VAL A 87 11.48 -4.35 10.26
C VAL A 87 10.57 -4.97 11.31
N LEU A 88 9.86 -6.03 10.95
CA LEU A 88 9.01 -6.79 11.87
C LEU A 88 9.79 -7.92 12.54
N PHE A 89 10.70 -8.55 11.79
CA PHE A 89 11.52 -9.64 12.29
C PHE A 89 12.84 -9.69 11.51
N ASP A 90 13.96 -9.79 12.23
CA ASP A 90 15.33 -9.94 11.73
C ASP A 90 16.01 -10.99 12.61
N ASP A 91 16.56 -12.02 11.97
CA ASP A 91 17.32 -13.09 12.62
C ASP A 91 18.68 -13.30 11.96
N ARG A 92 19.32 -12.19 11.59
CA ARG A 92 20.69 -12.12 11.08
C ARG A 92 20.90 -13.04 9.88
N SER A 93 21.67 -14.11 10.02
CA SER A 93 21.97 -15.02 8.91
C SER A 93 20.83 -15.97 8.55
N HIS A 94 19.73 -15.98 9.32
CA HIS A 94 18.60 -16.85 9.10
C HIS A 94 17.55 -16.22 8.18
N THR A 95 16.68 -17.09 7.67
CA THR A 95 15.67 -16.75 6.68
C THR A 95 14.30 -16.65 7.33
N ILE A 96 13.70 -15.47 7.24
CA ILE A 96 12.35 -15.18 7.68
C ILE A 96 11.54 -14.72 6.46
N GLY A 97 10.67 -15.58 5.95
CA GLY A 97 10.04 -15.35 4.66
C GLY A 97 8.65 -15.93 4.50
N ASN A 98 8.14 -15.85 3.28
CA ASN A 98 6.79 -16.29 2.89
C ASN A 98 5.68 -15.72 3.79
N PRO A 99 5.59 -14.38 3.95
CA PRO A 99 4.52 -13.80 4.76
C PRO A 99 3.15 -14.15 4.20
N CYS A 100 2.24 -14.48 5.12
CA CYS A 100 0.82 -14.63 4.85
C CYS A 100 0.06 -13.88 5.95
N LEU A 101 -0.73 -12.89 5.56
CA LEU A 101 -1.50 -12.09 6.51
C LEU A 101 -2.92 -12.63 6.62
N VAL A 102 -3.42 -12.68 7.84
CA VAL A 102 -4.81 -12.96 8.18
C VAL A 102 -5.27 -11.93 9.21
N THR A 103 -6.54 -11.53 9.11
CA THR A 103 -7.23 -10.82 10.18
C THR A 103 -8.19 -11.79 10.82
N ASP A 104 -8.35 -11.66 12.14
CA ASP A 104 -9.49 -12.24 12.85
C ASP A 104 -10.80 -11.62 12.37
#